data_AF-A0A962CKS0-F1
#
_entry.id   AF-A0A962CKS0-F1
#
_cell.length_a   1.000
_cell.length_b   1.000
_cell.length_c   1.000
_cell.angle_alpha   90.00
_cell.angle_beta   90.00
_cell.angle_gamma   90.00
#
_symmetry.space_group_name_H-M   'P 1'
#
loop_
_entity.id
_entity.type
_entity.pdbx_description
1 polymer ?
#
loop_
_entity_poly.entity_id
_entity_poly.type
_entity_poly.pdbx_seq_one_letter_code
_entity_poly.pdbx_strand_id
1 'polypeptide(L)'
;QSSNFNPGPVPAPEGSRFAAISTGSGGISNTIYNVDGNTTNDYDLTTLQQTVTFTSTTSPALLVFNWNFPTSEQDQPGQYDDLFDVQTTVGATTTRVFSGSSCKNDGTSFSPYPNVPCFGSTVLNWTITGAAPITNTLLRYGVGQWQQACVAIPGTVIGSNTVTITFRAADQGDNTYDSALLLDNVAVRNSCNAASTTLQQITTSNGGYVQLKNGGLLFTPIDNGPALSTDNTGTAFAFASTGNYTGDNPNVLQQVFIYDTSYSRVTGLTMAAGGNVQGVSLSGPTVGSLHGRYLAIAATLSASASQQIYRWDRQTSTLTQVTNTTGCTNRNPSISSDGNRIAWETTCSAYTGQGTTQKIVYSNFTSSWSAPVNFMSAGTPAASCTGSEPRLSRGDSGNFIALVSNCRLAGAPTPLAPDIYRYSISGTSWTRITTAPLATTSNYSPSIDAATSTNAGRYIYFISDGNYFNVFGDTAPEIYRYDVGTSTLKQLTSSSAGNGYITVRQAADGTGAVFAYEFFNGSSGQFEDGTGNFNGTLATLKLGAAMDLSLGIDVGVDAGNVPTVVFLSNSDLITPSQNADGNTEVYSARTP
;
A
#
# COMPACT_ATOMS: atom_id res chain seq x y z
N GLN A 1 -0.80 -30.14 10.58
CA GLN A 1 -0.27 -29.00 11.39
C GLN A 1 1.24 -29.13 11.41
N SER A 2 1.98 -28.02 11.46
CA SER A 2 3.44 -28.03 11.44
C SER A 2 4.03 -28.91 12.54
N SER A 3 3.45 -28.87 13.74
CA SER A 3 3.84 -29.68 14.91
C SER A 3 3.70 -31.19 14.75
N ASN A 4 3.10 -31.68 13.66
CA ASN A 4 2.94 -33.11 13.39
C ASN A 4 4.18 -33.72 12.72
N PHE A 5 5.34 -33.07 12.81
CA PHE A 5 6.62 -33.52 12.28
C PHE A 5 7.62 -33.60 13.44
N ASN A 6 8.42 -34.67 13.49
CA ASN A 6 9.43 -34.90 14.52
C ASN A 6 10.79 -35.04 13.81
N PRO A 7 11.86 -34.31 14.19
CA PRO A 7 12.08 -33.60 15.46
C PRO A 7 11.54 -32.18 15.61
N GLY A 8 10.80 -31.61 14.66
CA GLY A 8 10.35 -30.22 14.84
C GLY A 8 9.14 -29.81 14.00
N PRO A 9 8.49 -28.70 14.37
CA PRO A 9 7.46 -28.14 13.51
C PRO A 9 8.08 -27.65 12.19
N VAL A 10 7.46 -28.00 11.06
CA VAL A 10 7.82 -27.42 9.76
C VAL A 10 7.39 -25.94 9.72
N PRO A 11 8.29 -24.98 9.41
CA PRO A 11 7.91 -23.58 9.27
C PRO A 11 7.02 -23.41 8.03
N ALA A 12 5.72 -23.17 8.21
CA ALA A 12 4.79 -22.97 7.10
C ALA A 12 4.80 -21.50 6.64
N PRO A 13 4.67 -21.22 5.32
CA PRO A 13 4.57 -19.87 4.80
C PRO A 13 3.46 -19.01 5.43
N GLU A 14 2.27 -19.56 5.67
CA GLU A 14 1.11 -18.81 6.22
C GLU A 14 0.70 -19.29 7.63
N GLY A 15 1.69 -19.54 8.50
CA GLY A 15 1.48 -19.80 9.93
C GLY A 15 1.85 -21.21 10.36
N SER A 16 0.88 -22.00 10.84
CA SER A 16 1.12 -23.33 11.47
C SER A 16 0.43 -24.50 10.75
N ARG A 17 -0.22 -24.26 9.61
CA ARG A 17 -0.97 -25.27 8.86
C ARG A 17 -0.59 -25.19 7.39
N PHE A 18 -0.55 -26.36 6.75
CA PHE A 18 -0.33 -26.57 5.33
C PHE A 18 -0.93 -27.95 4.98
N ALA A 19 -1.17 -28.22 3.71
CA ALA A 19 -1.57 -29.53 3.23
C ALA A 19 -0.34 -30.42 3.04
N ALA A 20 -0.46 -31.70 3.39
CA ALA A 20 0.58 -32.71 3.16
C ALA A 20 -0.05 -33.89 2.42
N ILE A 21 0.51 -34.22 1.26
CA ILE A 21 0.14 -35.35 0.41
C ILE A 21 1.34 -36.28 0.46
N SER A 22 1.17 -37.52 0.89
CA SER A 22 2.31 -38.45 1.05
C SER A 22 2.01 -39.78 0.41
N THR A 23 3.06 -40.44 -0.08
CA THR A 23 2.99 -41.83 -0.56
C THR A 23 2.71 -42.81 0.57
N GLY A 24 2.95 -42.42 1.84
CA GLY A 24 2.55 -43.23 2.99
C GLY A 24 3.69 -43.65 3.88
N SER A 25 3.52 -44.79 4.57
CA SER A 25 4.62 -45.47 5.25
C SER A 25 4.67 -46.91 4.73
N GLY A 26 5.63 -47.21 3.87
CA GLY A 26 5.68 -48.47 3.13
C GLY A 26 4.51 -48.66 2.16
N GLY A 27 4.39 -49.86 1.57
CA GLY A 27 3.39 -50.17 0.55
C GLY A 27 1.94 -50.04 1.00
N ILE A 28 1.30 -48.92 0.67
CA ILE A 28 -0.12 -48.65 0.96
C ILE A 28 -1.03 -49.35 -0.07
N SER A 29 -0.57 -49.53 -1.30
CA SER A 29 -1.32 -50.08 -2.43
C SER A 29 -0.41 -50.78 -3.45
N ASN A 30 -0.81 -51.99 -3.88
CA ASN A 30 -0.14 -52.70 -4.99
C ASN A 30 -0.64 -52.24 -6.38
N THR A 31 -1.38 -51.14 -6.45
CA THR A 31 -1.88 -50.62 -7.73
C THR A 31 -0.74 -49.93 -8.46
N ILE A 32 -0.48 -50.39 -9.68
CA ILE A 32 0.58 -49.83 -10.54
C ILE A 32 0.01 -48.64 -11.31
N TYR A 33 0.68 -47.50 -11.20
CA TYR A 33 0.44 -46.31 -12.00
C TYR A 33 1.64 -46.01 -12.89
N ASN A 34 1.44 -45.08 -13.83
CA ASN A 34 2.49 -44.49 -14.65
C ASN A 34 2.14 -43.01 -14.86
N VAL A 35 2.45 -42.22 -13.85
CA VAL A 35 2.17 -40.79 -13.71
C VAL A 35 3.03 -39.99 -14.67
N ASP A 36 4.31 -40.34 -14.80
CA ASP A 36 5.28 -39.58 -15.59
C ASP A 36 5.44 -40.04 -17.04
N GLY A 37 4.89 -41.21 -17.39
CA GLY A 37 4.89 -41.77 -18.73
C GLY A 37 6.16 -42.53 -19.08
N ASN A 38 7.03 -42.85 -18.11
CA ASN A 38 8.22 -43.68 -18.34
C ASN A 38 7.86 -45.18 -18.33
N THR A 39 8.86 -46.07 -18.25
CA THR A 39 8.64 -47.53 -18.25
C THR A 39 8.59 -48.14 -16.84
N THR A 40 8.67 -47.31 -15.80
CA THR A 40 8.71 -47.73 -14.40
C THR A 40 7.34 -47.59 -13.77
N ASN A 41 7.06 -48.48 -12.82
CA ASN A 41 5.83 -48.43 -12.06
C ASN A 41 5.92 -47.37 -10.98
N ASP A 42 4.88 -46.55 -10.89
CA ASP A 42 4.63 -45.66 -9.78
C ASP A 42 3.62 -46.33 -8.83
N TYR A 43 4.07 -46.67 -7.64
CA TYR A 43 3.27 -47.20 -6.54
C TYR A 43 2.74 -46.06 -5.66
N ASP A 44 1.80 -46.38 -4.77
CA ASP A 44 1.35 -45.49 -3.70
C ASP A 44 0.95 -44.05 -4.10
N LEU A 45 0.25 -43.94 -5.24
CA LEU A 45 -0.29 -42.68 -5.73
C LEU A 45 -1.31 -42.07 -4.77
N THR A 46 -0.99 -40.90 -4.22
CA THR A 46 -1.92 -40.08 -3.43
C THR A 46 -2.30 -38.81 -4.18
N THR A 47 -3.59 -38.49 -4.16
CA THR A 47 -4.16 -37.37 -4.92
C THR A 47 -4.94 -36.43 -4.00
N LEU A 48 -4.72 -35.12 -4.16
CA LEU A 48 -5.56 -34.06 -3.62
C LEU A 48 -6.16 -33.27 -4.77
N GLN A 49 -7.49 -33.14 -4.79
CA GLN A 49 -8.21 -32.49 -5.88
C GLN A 49 -9.24 -31.51 -5.34
N GLN A 50 -9.33 -30.33 -5.97
CA GLN A 50 -10.33 -29.32 -5.67
C GLN A 50 -10.82 -28.66 -6.96
N THR A 51 -12.14 -28.52 -7.10
CA THR A 51 -12.76 -27.71 -8.15
C THR A 51 -13.05 -26.31 -7.62
N VAL A 52 -12.64 -25.28 -8.36
CA VAL A 52 -12.85 -23.88 -8.04
C VAL A 52 -13.51 -23.16 -9.20
N THR A 53 -14.42 -22.24 -8.89
CA THR A 53 -15.04 -21.32 -9.84
C THR A 53 -14.61 -19.91 -9.51
N PHE A 54 -14.10 -19.17 -10.48
CA PHE A 54 -13.57 -17.81 -10.29
C PHE A 54 -13.74 -16.96 -11.56
N THR A 55 -13.66 -15.64 -11.41
CA THR A 55 -13.63 -14.70 -12.55
C THR A 55 -12.19 -14.24 -12.78
N SER A 56 -11.68 -14.42 -14.01
CA SER A 56 -10.32 -14.04 -14.41
C SER A 56 -10.34 -12.74 -15.22
N THR A 57 -9.33 -11.89 -15.04
CA THR A 57 -9.09 -10.73 -15.91
C THR A 57 -7.96 -10.97 -16.91
N THR A 58 -7.28 -12.12 -16.83
CA THR A 58 -6.22 -12.54 -17.76
C THR A 58 -6.52 -13.90 -18.37
N SER A 59 -5.89 -14.17 -19.52
CA SER A 59 -5.99 -15.46 -20.21
C SER A 59 -4.60 -15.85 -20.72
N PRO A 60 -3.99 -16.93 -20.20
CA PRO A 60 -4.49 -17.79 -19.13
C PRO A 60 -4.44 -17.11 -17.74
N ALA A 61 -5.30 -17.56 -16.83
CA ALA A 61 -5.11 -17.36 -15.39
C ALA A 61 -3.88 -18.13 -14.90
N LEU A 62 -3.38 -17.80 -13.71
CA LEU A 62 -2.19 -18.41 -13.12
C LEU A 62 -2.53 -19.16 -11.84
N LEU A 63 -2.00 -20.37 -11.68
CA LEU A 63 -2.01 -21.12 -10.42
C LEU A 63 -0.71 -20.82 -9.68
N VAL A 64 -0.83 -20.29 -8.46
CA VAL A 64 0.29 -19.97 -7.57
C VAL A 64 0.19 -20.82 -6.32
N PHE A 65 1.30 -21.39 -5.87
CA PHE A 65 1.37 -22.16 -4.65
C PHE A 65 2.81 -22.24 -4.12
N ASN A 66 2.93 -22.34 -2.81
CA ASN A 66 4.18 -22.68 -2.15
C ASN A 66 4.24 -24.20 -1.99
N TRP A 67 5.41 -24.79 -2.24
CA TRP A 67 5.59 -26.23 -2.19
C TRP A 67 6.93 -26.65 -1.60
N ASN A 68 6.98 -27.89 -1.12
CA ASN A 68 8.19 -28.58 -0.69
C ASN A 68 8.01 -30.08 -0.93
N PHE A 69 9.06 -30.79 -1.31
CA PHE A 69 9.00 -32.23 -1.61
C PHE A 69 10.10 -33.00 -0.86
N PRO A 70 10.00 -33.13 0.47
CA PRO A 70 10.84 -34.03 1.25
C PRO A 70 10.66 -35.48 0.81
N THR A 71 11.78 -36.22 0.75
CA THR A 71 11.85 -37.58 0.20
C THR A 71 12.90 -38.41 0.93
N SER A 72 12.60 -39.68 1.16
CA SER A 72 13.58 -40.64 1.69
C SER A 72 14.60 -41.14 0.66
N GLU A 73 14.50 -40.72 -0.60
CA GLU A 73 15.23 -41.34 -1.67
C GLU A 73 16.50 -40.60 -2.13
N GLN A 74 16.84 -39.49 -1.48
CA GLN A 74 17.93 -38.62 -1.92
C GLN A 74 19.30 -39.33 -1.96
N ASP A 75 19.51 -40.36 -1.12
CA ASP A 75 20.70 -41.23 -1.08
C ASP A 75 20.47 -42.65 -1.61
N GLN A 76 19.34 -42.89 -2.27
CA GLN A 76 19.00 -44.21 -2.78
C GLN A 76 19.49 -44.39 -4.24
N PRO A 77 19.68 -45.64 -4.70
CA PRO A 77 20.01 -45.90 -6.10
C PRO A 77 19.00 -45.26 -7.04
N GLY A 78 19.47 -44.72 -8.18
CA GLY A 78 18.63 -44.02 -9.17
C GLY A 78 17.63 -44.90 -9.94
N GLN A 79 17.21 -46.04 -9.39
CA GLN A 79 16.05 -46.80 -9.87
C GLN A 79 14.78 -46.48 -9.06
N TYR A 80 14.94 -45.74 -7.96
CA TYR A 80 13.88 -45.22 -7.11
C TYR A 80 13.84 -43.71 -7.32
N ASP A 81 12.70 -43.11 -7.65
CA ASP A 81 12.60 -41.68 -7.98
C ASP A 81 11.18 -41.09 -7.81
N ASP A 82 10.74 -41.02 -6.55
CA ASP A 82 9.48 -40.44 -6.12
C ASP A 82 9.21 -39.10 -6.81
N LEU A 83 7.96 -38.90 -7.17
CA LEU A 83 7.60 -37.79 -8.04
C LEU A 83 6.27 -37.19 -7.66
N PHE A 84 6.04 -35.99 -8.18
CA PHE A 84 4.76 -35.33 -8.10
C PHE A 84 4.43 -34.59 -9.39
N ASP A 85 3.14 -34.42 -9.63
CA ASP A 85 2.66 -33.47 -10.65
C ASP A 85 1.45 -32.67 -10.19
N VAL A 86 1.23 -31.57 -10.91
CA VAL A 86 0.09 -30.69 -10.75
C VAL A 86 -0.62 -30.62 -12.10
N GLN A 87 -1.91 -30.93 -12.08
CA GLN A 87 -2.76 -30.89 -13.25
C GLN A 87 -3.89 -29.89 -13.06
N THR A 88 -4.32 -29.30 -14.16
CA THR A 88 -5.52 -28.46 -14.22
C THR A 88 -6.46 -29.00 -15.27
N THR A 89 -7.75 -29.07 -14.96
CA THR A 89 -8.80 -29.46 -15.89
C THR A 89 -9.73 -28.29 -16.11
N VAL A 90 -9.84 -27.83 -17.36
CA VAL A 90 -10.77 -26.77 -17.79
C VAL A 90 -11.66 -27.35 -18.89
N GLY A 91 -12.97 -27.36 -18.65
CA GLY A 91 -13.91 -28.09 -19.50
C GLY A 91 -13.57 -29.59 -19.55
N ALA A 92 -13.30 -30.12 -20.73
CA ALA A 92 -12.94 -31.53 -20.93
C ALA A 92 -11.41 -31.77 -21.04
N THR A 93 -10.59 -30.72 -20.92
CA THR A 93 -9.14 -30.80 -21.16
C THR A 93 -8.39 -30.78 -19.84
N THR A 94 -7.65 -31.85 -19.56
CA THR A 94 -6.69 -31.93 -18.44
C THR A 94 -5.28 -31.66 -18.96
N THR A 95 -4.54 -30.77 -18.29
CA THR A 95 -3.16 -30.43 -18.65
C THR A 95 -2.27 -30.48 -17.41
N ARG A 96 -1.10 -31.12 -17.52
CA ARG A 96 -0.03 -31.03 -16.52
C ARG A 96 0.64 -29.66 -16.63
N VAL A 97 0.62 -28.91 -15.53
CA VAL A 97 1.12 -27.53 -15.48
C VAL A 97 2.38 -27.38 -14.66
N PHE A 98 2.68 -28.33 -13.78
CA PHE A 98 3.89 -28.36 -12.97
C PHE A 98 4.22 -29.81 -12.59
N SER A 99 5.50 -30.11 -12.35
CA SER A 99 5.96 -31.44 -11.93
C SER A 99 7.36 -31.37 -11.33
N GLY A 100 7.71 -32.37 -10.53
CA GLY A 100 9.07 -32.58 -10.05
C GLY A 100 9.29 -34.01 -9.59
N SER A 101 10.55 -34.40 -9.48
CA SER A 101 11.00 -35.70 -8.98
C SER A 101 11.97 -35.54 -7.81
N SER A 102 12.21 -36.61 -7.08
CA SER A 102 13.11 -36.66 -5.95
C SER A 102 14.48 -36.13 -6.37
N CYS A 103 15.04 -35.29 -5.53
CA CYS A 103 16.43 -34.90 -5.69
C CYS A 103 17.34 -36.12 -5.48
N LYS A 104 18.47 -36.24 -6.19
CA LYS A 104 19.48 -37.30 -5.98
C LYS A 104 20.84 -36.69 -5.70
N ASN A 105 21.54 -37.20 -4.69
CA ASN A 105 22.88 -36.70 -4.29
C ASN A 105 23.93 -36.83 -5.41
N ASP A 106 23.75 -37.79 -6.31
CA ASP A 106 24.63 -38.03 -7.47
C ASP A 106 24.16 -37.29 -8.75
N GLY A 107 23.06 -36.54 -8.67
CA GLY A 107 22.48 -35.80 -9.77
C GLY A 107 21.74 -36.66 -10.81
N THR A 108 21.56 -37.96 -10.56
CA THR A 108 20.74 -38.81 -11.44
C THR A 108 19.26 -38.48 -11.33
N SER A 109 18.50 -38.82 -12.36
CA SER A 109 17.04 -38.65 -12.45
C SER A 109 16.51 -39.83 -13.24
N PHE A 110 15.51 -40.52 -12.74
CA PHE A 110 14.91 -41.70 -13.36
C PHE A 110 13.53 -41.40 -13.90
N SER A 111 12.80 -40.53 -13.20
CA SER A 111 11.66 -39.82 -13.74
C SER A 111 12.13 -38.85 -14.86
N PRO A 112 11.32 -38.66 -15.92
CA PRO A 112 11.54 -37.61 -16.90
C PRO A 112 11.18 -36.22 -16.36
N TYR A 113 10.71 -36.11 -15.11
CA TYR A 113 10.44 -34.83 -14.47
C TYR A 113 11.74 -34.16 -13.99
N PRO A 114 11.73 -32.83 -13.81
CA PRO A 114 12.88 -32.15 -13.23
C PRO A 114 13.04 -32.51 -11.75
N ASN A 115 14.26 -32.90 -11.37
CA ASN A 115 14.61 -33.06 -9.96
C ASN A 115 14.37 -31.76 -9.17
N VAL A 116 13.77 -31.90 -7.99
CA VAL A 116 13.67 -30.81 -7.03
C VAL A 116 15.05 -30.46 -6.44
N PRO A 117 15.24 -29.26 -5.87
CA PRO A 117 16.49 -28.92 -5.19
C PRO A 117 16.81 -29.89 -4.04
N CYS A 118 18.06 -30.36 -3.96
CA CYS A 118 18.51 -31.25 -2.88
C CYS A 118 18.46 -30.56 -1.51
N PHE A 119 18.12 -31.34 -0.48
CA PHE A 119 18.33 -30.94 0.90
C PHE A 119 19.81 -31.17 1.27
N GLY A 120 20.32 -30.50 2.31
CA GLY A 120 21.75 -30.57 2.66
C GLY A 120 22.27 -32.02 2.82
N SER A 121 23.58 -32.24 2.69
CA SER A 121 24.18 -33.59 2.69
C SER A 121 24.11 -34.34 4.03
N THR A 122 23.55 -33.73 5.08
CA THR A 122 23.40 -34.35 6.40
C THR A 122 22.06 -35.06 6.50
N VAL A 123 22.07 -36.36 6.78
CA VAL A 123 20.84 -37.13 7.02
C VAL A 123 20.14 -36.61 8.28
N LEU A 124 18.93 -36.09 8.12
CA LEU A 124 18.03 -35.69 9.19
C LEU A 124 16.73 -36.49 9.07
N ASN A 125 16.52 -37.48 9.93
CA ASN A 125 15.32 -38.31 9.85
C ASN A 125 14.12 -37.57 10.42
N TRP A 126 13.19 -37.19 9.55
CA TRP A 126 11.90 -36.64 9.96
C TRP A 126 10.81 -37.69 9.83
N THR A 127 9.85 -37.69 10.76
CA THR A 127 8.68 -38.57 10.70
C THR A 127 7.42 -37.75 10.86
N ILE A 128 6.41 -38.05 10.03
CA ILE A 128 5.07 -37.48 10.19
C ILE A 128 4.35 -38.22 11.33
N THR A 129 4.06 -37.50 12.41
CA THR A 129 3.39 -38.02 13.63
C THR A 129 1.90 -37.69 13.67
N GLY A 130 1.38 -37.01 12.65
CA GLY A 130 -0.04 -36.68 12.51
C GLY A 130 -0.93 -37.91 12.35
N ALA A 131 -2.25 -37.74 12.49
CA ALA A 131 -3.22 -38.82 12.30
C ALA A 131 -3.20 -39.39 10.86
N ALA A 132 -3.67 -40.63 10.72
CA ALA A 132 -3.76 -41.37 9.46
C ALA A 132 -4.44 -40.54 8.34
N PRO A 133 -4.09 -40.75 7.05
CA PRO A 133 -3.37 -41.90 6.50
C PRO A 133 -1.83 -41.75 6.40
N ILE A 134 -1.28 -40.57 6.66
CA ILE A 134 0.14 -40.26 6.45
C ILE A 134 1.02 -40.44 7.71
N THR A 135 0.52 -41.15 8.72
CA THR A 135 1.27 -41.40 9.96
C THR A 135 2.45 -42.31 9.67
N ASN A 136 3.61 -42.02 10.25
CA ASN A 136 4.86 -42.76 10.12
C ASN A 136 5.59 -42.64 8.77
N THR A 137 5.15 -41.78 7.85
CA THR A 137 5.92 -41.44 6.65
C THR A 137 7.32 -40.97 7.07
N LEU A 138 8.34 -41.65 6.56
CA LEU A 138 9.73 -41.30 6.80
C LEU A 138 10.22 -40.33 5.72
N LEU A 139 10.83 -39.23 6.16
CA LEU A 139 11.39 -38.20 5.28
C LEU A 139 12.87 -38.04 5.65
N ARG A 140 13.74 -38.84 5.03
CA ARG A 140 15.19 -38.69 5.23
C ARG A 140 15.62 -37.32 4.69
N TYR A 141 16.62 -36.71 5.32
CA TYR A 141 17.08 -35.34 5.02
C TYR A 141 16.12 -34.19 5.43
N GLY A 142 14.96 -34.52 5.98
CA GLY A 142 14.03 -33.56 6.57
C GLY A 142 13.29 -32.71 5.54
N VAL A 143 12.75 -31.58 5.99
CA VAL A 143 12.02 -30.63 5.14
C VAL A 143 12.91 -29.45 4.81
N GLY A 144 13.14 -29.20 3.51
CA GLY A 144 13.99 -28.08 3.09
C GLY A 144 13.30 -26.72 3.04
N GLN A 145 13.85 -25.84 2.22
CA GLN A 145 13.28 -24.53 1.98
C GLN A 145 12.05 -24.62 1.06
N TRP A 146 10.95 -24.01 1.49
CA TRP A 146 9.76 -23.82 0.64
C TRP A 146 10.10 -23.08 -0.65
N GLN A 147 9.62 -23.62 -1.75
CA GLN A 147 9.67 -23.03 -3.08
C GLN A 147 8.31 -22.42 -3.43
N GLN A 148 8.28 -21.52 -4.40
CA GLN A 148 7.04 -20.99 -4.97
C GLN A 148 6.95 -21.35 -6.45
N ALA A 149 5.80 -21.88 -6.85
CA ALA A 149 5.45 -22.10 -8.23
C ALA A 149 4.41 -21.06 -8.67
N CYS A 150 4.56 -20.60 -9.91
CA CYS A 150 3.53 -19.86 -10.62
C CYS A 150 3.44 -20.39 -12.04
N VAL A 151 2.31 -20.99 -12.39
CA VAL A 151 2.12 -21.68 -13.67
C VAL A 151 0.82 -21.27 -14.33
N ALA A 152 0.83 -21.17 -15.66
CA ALA A 152 -0.39 -20.91 -16.42
C ALA A 152 -1.40 -22.05 -16.25
N ILE A 153 -2.69 -21.69 -16.26
CA ILE A 153 -3.82 -22.62 -16.34
C ILE A 153 -4.36 -22.60 -17.76
N PRO A 154 -3.94 -23.52 -18.65
CA PRO A 154 -4.34 -23.53 -20.05
C PRO A 154 -5.86 -23.70 -20.19
N GLY A 155 -6.45 -23.02 -21.17
CA GLY A 155 -7.88 -23.09 -21.45
C GLY A 155 -8.77 -22.17 -20.61
N THR A 156 -8.21 -21.47 -19.62
CA THR A 156 -8.94 -20.38 -18.94
C THR A 156 -9.09 -19.16 -19.84
N VAL A 157 -10.20 -18.44 -19.71
CA VAL A 157 -10.57 -17.25 -20.48
C VAL A 157 -10.79 -16.04 -19.58
N ILE A 158 -10.81 -14.83 -20.15
CA ILE A 158 -11.28 -13.65 -19.42
C ILE A 158 -12.77 -13.82 -19.10
N GLY A 159 -13.17 -13.60 -17.85
CA GLY A 159 -14.52 -13.86 -17.35
C GLY A 159 -14.60 -15.09 -16.45
N SER A 160 -15.77 -15.71 -16.37
CA SER A 160 -16.03 -16.84 -15.45
C SER A 160 -15.37 -18.12 -15.93
N ASN A 161 -14.62 -18.78 -15.04
CA ASN A 161 -13.95 -20.04 -15.27
C ASN A 161 -14.31 -21.05 -14.18
N THR A 162 -14.34 -22.33 -14.52
CA THR A 162 -14.36 -23.44 -13.55
C THR A 162 -13.16 -24.33 -13.85
N VAL A 163 -12.31 -24.51 -12.86
CA VAL A 163 -11.05 -25.25 -12.98
C VAL A 163 -10.99 -26.29 -11.87
N THR A 164 -10.65 -27.52 -12.22
CA THR A 164 -10.26 -28.54 -11.25
C THR A 164 -8.75 -28.57 -11.16
N ILE A 165 -8.20 -28.39 -9.97
CA ILE A 165 -6.77 -28.46 -9.68
C ILE A 165 -6.51 -29.79 -8.96
N THR A 166 -5.54 -30.54 -9.47
CA THR A 166 -5.18 -31.86 -8.95
C THR A 166 -3.68 -31.89 -8.64
N PHE A 167 -3.33 -32.14 -7.39
CA PHE A 167 -1.97 -32.41 -6.94
C PHE A 167 -1.81 -33.90 -6.69
N ARG A 168 -0.73 -34.49 -7.17
CA ARG A 168 -0.46 -35.93 -7.03
C ARG A 168 0.97 -36.17 -6.61
N ALA A 169 1.20 -37.12 -5.71
CA ALA A 169 2.52 -37.62 -5.34
C ALA A 169 2.51 -39.14 -5.48
N ALA A 170 3.58 -39.73 -6.00
CA ALA A 170 3.71 -41.15 -6.26
C ALA A 170 5.10 -41.66 -5.91
N ASP A 171 5.17 -42.92 -5.50
CA ASP A 171 6.40 -43.64 -5.16
C ASP A 171 6.90 -44.36 -6.41
N GLN A 172 8.07 -44.01 -6.95
CA GLN A 172 8.51 -44.60 -8.21
C GLN A 172 9.57 -45.66 -7.97
N GLY A 173 9.32 -46.87 -8.49
CA GLY A 173 10.31 -47.95 -8.50
C GLY A 173 10.34 -48.80 -7.23
N ASP A 174 9.78 -48.34 -6.11
CA ASP A 174 9.48 -49.18 -4.96
C ASP A 174 8.20 -48.81 -4.19
N ASN A 175 8.14 -49.17 -2.91
CA ASN A 175 7.03 -48.95 -2.00
C ASN A 175 7.55 -48.87 -0.55
N THR A 176 8.81 -48.47 -0.39
CA THR A 176 9.58 -48.57 0.86
C THR A 176 10.19 -47.22 1.23
N TYR A 177 10.56 -46.39 0.26
CA TYR A 177 11.07 -45.05 0.52
C TYR A 177 10.00 -44.00 0.30
N ASP A 178 9.49 -43.47 1.41
CA ASP A 178 8.36 -42.55 1.32
C ASP A 178 8.78 -41.10 0.97
N SER A 179 7.82 -40.36 0.40
CA SER A 179 7.91 -38.92 0.17
C SER A 179 6.62 -38.20 0.57
N ALA A 180 6.72 -36.88 0.68
CA ALA A 180 5.55 -36.03 0.88
C ALA A 180 5.64 -34.73 0.07
N LEU A 181 4.60 -34.41 -0.68
CA LEU A 181 4.36 -33.07 -1.24
C LEU A 181 3.64 -32.21 -0.20
N LEU A 182 4.34 -31.19 0.28
CA LEU A 182 3.80 -30.17 1.18
C LEU A 182 3.34 -28.97 0.35
N LEU A 183 2.14 -28.45 0.64
CA LEU A 183 1.51 -27.37 -0.12
C LEU A 183 0.94 -26.31 0.80
N ASP A 184 1.20 -25.05 0.48
CA ASP A 184 0.64 -23.89 1.17
C ASP A 184 0.35 -22.73 0.18
N ASN A 185 -0.45 -21.75 0.57
CA ASN A 185 -0.82 -20.58 -0.24
C ASN A 185 -1.24 -20.93 -1.69
N VAL A 186 -2.07 -21.97 -1.85
CA VAL A 186 -2.59 -22.37 -3.16
C VAL A 186 -3.69 -21.38 -3.58
N ALA A 187 -3.47 -20.64 -4.67
CA ALA A 187 -4.39 -19.62 -5.17
C ALA A 187 -4.39 -19.55 -6.70
N VAL A 188 -5.52 -19.18 -7.27
CA VAL A 188 -5.59 -18.75 -8.67
C VAL A 188 -5.49 -17.22 -8.73
N ARG A 189 -4.57 -16.71 -9.53
CA ARG A 189 -4.20 -15.28 -9.61
C ARG A 189 -4.10 -14.81 -11.06
N ASN A 190 -4.08 -13.49 -11.25
CA ASN A 190 -3.83 -12.85 -12.55
C ASN A 190 -2.33 -12.52 -12.78
N SER A 191 -1.47 -12.68 -11.77
CA SER A 191 0.00 -12.50 -11.89
C SER A 191 0.78 -13.43 -10.94
N CYS A 192 2.06 -13.67 -11.28
CA CYS A 192 3.00 -14.46 -10.47
C CYS A 192 3.62 -13.67 -9.31
N ASN A 193 3.57 -12.35 -9.37
CA ASN A 193 4.01 -11.54 -8.25
C ASN A 193 2.98 -11.70 -7.12
N ALA A 194 3.43 -12.03 -5.92
CA ALA A 194 2.63 -11.79 -4.72
C ALA A 194 2.26 -10.30 -4.56
N ALA A 195 2.92 -9.41 -5.31
CA ALA A 195 2.58 -8.01 -5.57
C ALA A 195 1.66 -7.81 -6.81
N SER A 196 0.77 -8.75 -7.13
CA SER A 196 -0.49 -8.37 -7.79
C SER A 196 -1.12 -7.28 -6.94
N THR A 197 -1.74 -6.26 -7.54
CA THR A 197 -2.44 -5.22 -6.77
C THR A 197 -3.32 -5.84 -5.70
N THR A 198 -2.89 -5.80 -4.45
CA THR A 198 -3.69 -6.26 -3.31
C THR A 198 -4.54 -5.07 -2.91
N LEU A 199 -5.48 -4.70 -3.76
CA LEU A 199 -6.49 -3.75 -3.38
C LEU A 199 -7.26 -4.35 -2.21
N GLN A 200 -7.25 -3.65 -1.09
CA GLN A 200 -7.92 -4.00 0.14
C GLN A 200 -8.78 -2.83 0.57
N GLN A 201 -10.02 -3.12 0.94
CA GLN A 201 -10.85 -2.19 1.68
C GLN A 201 -10.48 -2.37 3.15
N ILE A 202 -9.99 -1.29 3.76
CA ILE A 202 -9.54 -1.32 5.15
C ILE A 202 -10.73 -1.06 6.06
N THR A 203 -11.45 0.04 5.83
CA THR A 203 -12.66 0.35 6.61
C THR A 203 -13.88 -0.28 5.99
N THR A 204 -14.71 -0.90 6.83
CA THR A 204 -16.03 -1.42 6.46
C THR A 204 -17.04 -0.77 7.40
N SER A 205 -17.59 0.35 6.96
CA SER A 205 -18.71 1.01 7.63
C SER A 205 -20.03 0.45 7.09
N ASN A 206 -21.10 0.63 7.87
CA ASN A 206 -22.44 0.24 7.43
C ASN A 206 -23.46 1.30 7.87
N GLY A 207 -24.16 1.88 6.90
CA GLY A 207 -25.30 2.76 7.10
C GLY A 207 -24.93 4.09 7.77
N GLY A 208 -25.71 4.49 8.76
CA GLY A 208 -25.53 5.75 9.48
C GLY A 208 -26.20 5.74 10.84
N TYR A 209 -25.92 6.78 11.62
CA TYR A 209 -26.46 6.94 12.96
C TYR A 209 -27.76 7.73 12.93
N VAL A 210 -28.82 7.17 13.53
CA VAL A 210 -30.13 7.84 13.63
C VAL A 210 -30.43 8.18 15.08
N GLN A 211 -30.76 9.44 15.33
CA GLN A 211 -31.21 9.91 16.64
C GLN A 211 -32.48 10.74 16.52
N LEU A 212 -33.32 10.69 17.55
CA LEU A 212 -34.39 11.66 17.74
C LEU A 212 -33.83 12.89 18.47
N LYS A 213 -33.84 14.07 17.85
CA LYS A 213 -33.43 15.34 18.49
C LYS A 213 -34.50 16.40 18.31
N ASN A 214 -34.90 17.04 19.42
CA ASN A 214 -35.91 18.11 19.44
C ASN A 214 -37.21 17.76 18.67
N GLY A 215 -37.65 16.50 18.76
CA GLY A 215 -38.86 16.04 18.07
C GLY A 215 -38.69 15.70 16.57
N GLY A 216 -37.47 15.78 16.02
CA GLY A 216 -37.15 15.38 14.65
C GLY A 216 -36.18 14.20 14.58
N LEU A 217 -36.14 13.53 13.42
CA LEU A 217 -35.14 12.52 13.10
C LEU A 217 -33.88 13.19 12.55
N LEU A 218 -32.74 12.92 13.16
CA LEU A 218 -31.41 13.29 12.67
C LEU A 218 -30.71 12.01 12.19
N PHE A 219 -30.40 11.95 10.90
CA PHE A 219 -29.54 10.92 10.30
C PHE A 219 -28.14 11.49 10.09
N THR A 220 -27.11 10.75 10.48
CA THR A 220 -25.69 11.10 10.31
C THR A 220 -24.99 9.93 9.62
N PRO A 221 -24.60 10.05 8.33
CA PRO A 221 -23.89 8.98 7.63
C PRO A 221 -22.51 8.74 8.28
N ILE A 222 -21.97 7.54 8.11
CA ILE A 222 -20.57 7.29 8.42
C ILE A 222 -19.73 7.83 7.26
N ASP A 223 -18.77 8.69 7.59
CA ASP A 223 -17.88 9.33 6.65
C ASP A 223 -16.43 9.16 7.12
N ASN A 224 -15.60 8.53 6.29
CA ASN A 224 -14.16 8.37 6.45
C ASN A 224 -13.35 9.45 5.71
N GLY A 225 -13.84 10.69 5.65
CA GLY A 225 -13.15 11.83 5.05
C GLY A 225 -13.21 13.07 5.93
N PRO A 226 -12.53 14.18 5.53
CA PRO A 226 -11.77 14.40 4.30
C PRO A 226 -10.24 14.20 4.45
N ALA A 227 -9.79 13.73 5.61
CA ALA A 227 -8.37 13.75 5.97
C ALA A 227 -7.76 12.34 5.93
N LEU A 228 -6.71 12.16 5.14
CA LEU A 228 -5.92 10.93 5.03
C LEU A 228 -4.43 11.28 4.96
N SER A 229 -3.59 10.51 5.64
CA SER A 229 -2.13 10.56 5.46
C SER A 229 -1.49 9.23 5.83
N THR A 230 -0.52 8.78 5.04
CA THR A 230 0.26 7.57 5.30
C THR A 230 1.68 7.88 5.75
N ASP A 231 2.25 6.94 6.49
CA ASP A 231 3.66 6.90 6.80
C ASP A 231 4.49 6.54 5.54
N ASN A 232 5.81 6.51 5.68
CA ASN A 232 6.67 6.30 4.51
C ASN A 232 6.64 4.87 3.96
N THR A 233 6.12 3.88 4.68
CA THR A 233 5.98 2.51 4.18
C THR A 233 4.65 2.25 3.48
N GLY A 234 3.63 3.08 3.76
CA GLY A 234 2.28 2.85 3.25
C GLY A 234 1.49 1.85 4.10
N THR A 235 2.10 1.32 5.16
CA THR A 235 1.50 0.27 6.00
C THR A 235 0.80 0.83 7.23
N ALA A 236 1.11 2.06 7.62
CA ALA A 236 0.41 2.79 8.66
C ALA A 236 -0.16 4.10 8.11
N PHE A 237 -1.42 4.37 8.37
CA PHE A 237 -2.06 5.61 7.93
C PHE A 237 -3.06 6.13 8.94
N ALA A 238 -3.19 7.45 8.98
CA ALA A 238 -4.14 8.18 9.80
C ALA A 238 -5.26 8.71 8.93
N PHE A 239 -6.48 8.66 9.44
CA PHE A 239 -7.66 9.17 8.75
C PHE A 239 -8.67 9.76 9.73
N ALA A 240 -9.43 10.75 9.27
CA ALA A 240 -10.58 11.25 10.02
C ALA A 240 -11.81 10.41 9.69
N SER A 241 -12.58 10.04 10.71
CA SER A 241 -13.80 9.28 10.49
C SER A 241 -14.82 9.49 11.59
N THR A 242 -16.10 9.38 11.24
CA THR A 242 -17.21 9.25 12.20
C THR A 242 -17.49 7.80 12.61
N GLY A 243 -16.83 6.82 12.00
CA GLY A 243 -17.00 5.39 12.28
C GLY A 243 -16.64 4.99 13.72
N ASN A 244 -17.09 3.79 14.11
CA ASN A 244 -16.87 3.23 15.45
C ASN A 244 -15.89 2.04 15.45
N TYR A 245 -14.72 2.21 14.83
CA TYR A 245 -13.77 1.10 14.60
C TYR A 245 -13.15 0.50 15.86
N THR A 246 -13.13 1.26 16.96
CA THR A 246 -12.57 0.85 18.25
C THR A 246 -13.65 0.58 19.31
N GLY A 247 -14.93 0.68 18.95
CA GLY A 247 -16.08 0.47 19.85
C GLY A 247 -16.39 1.65 20.79
N ASP A 248 -15.54 2.68 20.84
CA ASP A 248 -15.61 3.80 21.78
C ASP A 248 -16.01 5.16 21.14
N ASN A 249 -16.59 5.13 19.92
CA ASN A 249 -17.23 6.25 19.21
C ASN A 249 -18.72 5.98 18.87
N PRO A 250 -19.57 5.59 19.84
CA PRO A 250 -20.95 5.17 19.56
C PRO A 250 -21.90 6.31 19.14
N ASN A 251 -21.46 7.57 19.24
CA ASN A 251 -22.24 8.75 18.88
C ASN A 251 -21.87 9.32 17.50
N VAL A 252 -20.97 8.65 16.77
CA VAL A 252 -20.63 8.95 15.36
C VAL A 252 -20.16 10.39 15.18
N LEU A 253 -19.44 10.91 16.19
CA LEU A 253 -18.71 12.16 16.05
C LEU A 253 -17.46 11.88 15.21
N GLN A 254 -17.04 12.86 14.41
CA GLN A 254 -15.78 12.71 13.69
C GLN A 254 -14.65 12.58 14.73
N GLN A 255 -13.71 11.68 14.47
CA GLN A 255 -12.55 11.39 15.30
C GLN A 255 -11.36 11.16 14.36
N VAL A 256 -10.18 10.98 14.93
CA VAL A 256 -9.00 10.59 14.16
C VAL A 256 -8.59 9.18 14.56
N PHE A 257 -8.45 8.32 13.56
CA PHE A 257 -8.01 6.95 13.69
C PHE A 257 -6.67 6.75 13.01
N ILE A 258 -5.90 5.78 13.49
CA ILE A 258 -4.72 5.25 12.82
C ILE A 258 -4.94 3.76 12.62
N TYR A 259 -4.73 3.29 11.41
CA TYR A 259 -4.58 1.88 11.11
C TYR A 259 -3.10 1.54 11.00
N ASP A 260 -2.65 0.56 11.78
CA ASP A 260 -1.31 -0.02 11.76
C ASP A 260 -1.46 -1.46 12.23
N THR A 261 -1.78 -2.36 11.30
CA THR A 261 -2.29 -3.74 11.53
C THR A 261 -3.63 -3.85 12.28
N SER A 262 -3.98 -2.85 13.07
CA SER A 262 -5.24 -2.72 13.79
C SER A 262 -5.59 -1.24 13.98
N TYR A 263 -6.85 -0.97 14.31
CA TYR A 263 -7.32 0.39 14.57
C TYR A 263 -6.92 0.88 15.95
N SER A 264 -6.47 2.13 16.00
CA SER A 264 -6.30 2.90 17.23
C SER A 264 -6.92 4.28 17.06
N ARG A 265 -7.57 4.81 18.10
CA ARG A 265 -8.13 6.16 18.11
C ARG A 265 -7.16 7.12 18.80
N VAL A 266 -7.05 8.34 18.26
CA VAL A 266 -6.31 9.42 18.93
C VAL A 266 -6.97 9.74 20.28
N THR A 267 -6.20 9.59 21.36
CA THR A 267 -6.65 9.89 22.72
C THR A 267 -6.43 11.36 23.08
N GLY A 268 -7.24 11.89 24.00
CA GLY A 268 -7.14 13.28 24.46
C GLY A 268 -7.77 14.32 23.52
N LEU A 269 -8.05 13.97 22.26
CA LEU A 269 -8.78 14.83 21.33
C LEU A 269 -10.28 14.67 21.54
N THR A 270 -10.88 15.52 22.38
CA THR A 270 -12.31 15.42 22.68
C THR A 270 -13.11 16.30 21.73
N MET A 271 -13.74 15.69 20.74
CA MET A 271 -14.65 16.38 19.82
C MET A 271 -16.08 16.39 20.34
N ALA A 272 -16.72 17.55 20.29
CA ALA A 272 -18.13 17.74 20.58
C ALA A 272 -18.94 17.84 19.27
N ALA A 273 -20.27 17.92 19.40
CA ALA A 273 -21.15 18.10 18.25
C ALA A 273 -20.76 19.36 17.42
N GLY A 274 -20.74 19.19 16.10
CA GLY A 274 -20.29 20.23 15.17
C GLY A 274 -18.77 20.45 15.13
N GLY A 275 -17.99 19.64 15.86
CA GLY A 275 -16.55 19.55 15.66
C GLY A 275 -16.21 18.89 14.32
N ASN A 276 -15.03 19.21 13.79
CA ASN A 276 -14.55 18.70 12.50
C ASN A 276 -13.02 18.54 12.49
N VAL A 277 -12.53 17.51 11.81
CA VAL A 277 -11.13 17.32 11.45
C VAL A 277 -10.97 17.68 9.98
N GLN A 278 -10.08 18.63 9.69
CA GLN A 278 -9.86 19.12 8.34
C GLN A 278 -8.67 18.47 7.66
N GLY A 279 -7.63 18.14 8.42
CA GLY A 279 -6.38 17.65 7.86
C GLY A 279 -5.59 16.86 8.88
N VAL A 280 -4.92 15.82 8.41
CA VAL A 280 -3.99 15.00 9.18
C VAL A 280 -2.69 14.85 8.41
N SER A 281 -1.57 14.75 9.12
CA SER A 281 -0.28 14.42 8.53
C SER A 281 0.47 13.49 9.46
N LEU A 282 0.73 12.27 8.99
CA LEU A 282 1.47 11.26 9.72
C LEU A 282 2.97 11.44 9.46
N SER A 283 3.79 11.28 10.49
CA SER A 283 5.24 11.38 10.36
C SER A 283 5.82 10.24 9.52
N GLY A 284 7.02 10.47 8.97
CA GLY A 284 7.83 9.47 8.25
C GLY A 284 8.29 8.28 9.13
N PRO A 285 9.32 7.51 8.70
CA PRO A 285 9.57 6.14 9.15
C PRO A 285 9.71 6.00 10.66
N THR A 286 9.66 4.74 11.07
CA THR A 286 9.72 4.25 12.44
C THR A 286 10.62 5.09 13.35
N VAL A 287 10.03 6.01 14.11
CA VAL A 287 10.73 6.68 15.21
C VAL A 287 10.56 5.79 16.43
N GLY A 288 11.56 4.96 16.69
CA GLY A 288 11.47 3.87 17.67
C GLY A 288 10.95 2.59 17.01
N SER A 289 9.87 2.00 17.55
CA SER A 289 9.24 0.77 17.04
C SER A 289 7.88 1.00 16.35
N LEU A 290 7.47 2.26 16.12
CA LEU A 290 6.17 2.62 15.56
C LEU A 290 6.27 3.31 14.19
N HIS A 291 5.65 2.73 13.17
CA HIS A 291 5.51 3.31 11.81
C HIS A 291 4.68 4.59 11.83
N GLY A 292 5.28 5.76 11.64
CA GLY A 292 4.55 7.03 11.80
C GLY A 292 4.15 7.27 13.26
N ARG A 293 5.15 7.48 14.14
CA ARG A 293 4.93 7.71 15.59
C ARG A 293 4.12 8.97 15.89
N TYR A 294 4.30 10.03 15.11
CA TYR A 294 3.71 11.33 15.39
C TYR A 294 2.68 11.71 14.34
N LEU A 295 1.60 12.34 14.79
CA LEU A 295 0.50 12.75 13.94
C LEU A 295 0.18 14.23 14.20
N ALA A 296 0.24 15.06 13.15
CA ALA A 296 -0.30 16.41 13.19
C ALA A 296 -1.77 16.41 12.77
N ILE A 297 -2.60 17.18 13.47
CA ILE A 297 -4.06 17.21 13.28
C ILE A 297 -4.51 18.67 13.25
N ALA A 298 -5.27 19.05 12.21
CA ALA A 298 -6.03 20.30 12.19
C ALA A 298 -7.49 20.01 12.51
N ALA A 299 -7.97 20.50 13.65
CA ALA A 299 -9.32 20.21 14.12
C ALA A 299 -10.00 21.40 14.82
N THR A 300 -11.30 21.45 14.64
CA THR A 300 -12.25 22.31 15.35
C THR A 300 -13.01 21.42 16.34
N LEU A 301 -12.90 21.67 17.65
CA LEU A 301 -13.47 20.75 18.65
C LEU A 301 -14.99 20.86 18.83
N SER A 302 -15.60 21.94 18.35
CA SER A 302 -17.06 22.18 18.40
C SER A 302 -17.45 23.24 17.37
N ALA A 303 -18.75 23.42 17.12
CA ALA A 303 -19.26 24.40 16.15
C ALA A 303 -18.79 25.85 16.38
N SER A 304 -18.43 26.22 17.61
CA SER A 304 -17.98 27.57 17.99
C SER A 304 -16.47 27.68 18.24
N ALA A 305 -15.73 26.57 18.18
CA ALA A 305 -14.29 26.59 18.41
C ALA A 305 -13.54 27.11 17.18
N SER A 306 -12.38 27.74 17.38
CA SER A 306 -11.45 28.02 16.28
C SER A 306 -10.65 26.79 15.93
N GLN A 307 -10.31 26.62 14.65
CA GLN A 307 -9.53 25.48 14.18
C GLN A 307 -8.09 25.57 14.68
N GLN A 308 -7.61 24.52 15.33
CA GLN A 308 -6.27 24.45 15.92
C GLN A 308 -5.44 23.32 15.34
N ILE A 309 -4.13 23.43 15.48
CA ILE A 309 -3.17 22.37 15.22
C ILE A 309 -2.85 21.64 16.52
N TYR A 310 -2.86 20.32 16.46
CA TYR A 310 -2.46 19.41 17.54
C TYR A 310 -1.37 18.45 17.04
N ARG A 311 -0.57 17.92 17.95
CA ARG A 311 0.32 16.78 17.71
C ARG A 311 -0.03 15.67 18.68
N TRP A 312 -0.20 14.46 18.16
CA TRP A 312 -0.34 13.26 18.96
C TRP A 312 0.94 12.42 18.87
N ASP A 313 1.45 11.97 20.02
CA ASP A 313 2.51 10.97 20.11
C ASP A 313 1.89 9.61 20.42
N ARG A 314 1.94 8.70 19.44
CA ARG A 314 1.39 7.35 19.56
C ARG A 314 2.05 6.54 20.66
N GLN A 315 3.36 6.71 20.85
CA GLN A 315 4.10 5.90 21.81
C GLN A 315 3.68 6.20 23.24
N THR A 316 3.40 7.47 23.53
CA THR A 316 3.00 7.94 24.87
C THR A 316 1.51 8.21 24.97
N SER A 317 0.74 8.01 23.90
CA SER A 317 -0.69 8.35 23.78
C SER A 317 -1.00 9.78 24.26
N THR A 318 -0.08 10.71 23.99
CA THR A 318 -0.14 12.09 24.49
C THR A 318 -0.50 13.06 23.38
N LEU A 319 -1.55 13.85 23.59
CA LEU A 319 -1.96 14.95 22.71
C LEU A 319 -1.42 16.27 23.24
N THR A 320 -0.73 17.02 22.39
CA THR A 320 -0.24 18.37 22.67
C THR A 320 -0.85 19.35 21.67
N GLN A 321 -1.50 20.40 22.18
CA GLN A 321 -1.98 21.50 21.35
C GLN A 321 -0.80 22.38 20.91
N VAL A 322 -0.69 22.62 19.59
CA VAL A 322 0.38 23.41 18.97
C VAL A 322 -0.02 24.88 18.86
N THR A 323 -1.29 25.16 18.54
CA THR A 323 -1.82 26.52 18.41
C THR A 323 -2.94 26.77 19.40
N ASN A 324 -3.01 27.98 19.93
CA ASN A 324 -4.13 28.42 20.77
C ASN A 324 -4.58 29.80 20.28
N THR A 325 -5.56 29.81 19.39
CA THR A 325 -6.01 31.01 18.67
C THR A 325 -7.52 31.19 18.70
N THR A 326 -8.01 32.38 18.38
CA THR A 326 -9.45 32.70 18.39
C THR A 326 -9.81 33.54 17.17
N GLY A 327 -10.93 33.21 16.52
CA GLY A 327 -11.49 33.99 15.41
C GLY A 327 -10.72 33.87 14.09
N CYS A 328 -9.89 32.83 13.95
CA CYS A 328 -9.10 32.56 12.75
C CYS A 328 -8.98 31.04 12.53
N THR A 329 -8.32 30.65 11.44
CA THR A 329 -8.19 29.26 11.01
C THR A 329 -6.74 28.83 10.93
N ASN A 330 -6.47 27.58 11.34
CA ASN A 330 -5.20 26.90 11.15
C ASN A 330 -5.48 25.54 10.49
N ARG A 331 -4.96 25.30 9.28
CA ARG A 331 -5.34 24.15 8.45
C ARG A 331 -4.16 23.56 7.68
N ASN A 332 -4.38 22.41 7.04
CA ASN A 332 -3.40 21.72 6.20
C ASN A 332 -2.02 21.55 6.87
N PRO A 333 -1.96 20.84 8.02
CA PRO A 333 -0.69 20.61 8.68
C PRO A 333 0.16 19.65 7.86
N SER A 334 1.47 19.85 7.88
CA SER A 334 2.48 18.89 7.44
C SER A 334 3.48 18.70 8.57
N ILE A 335 3.83 17.46 8.87
CA ILE A 335 4.77 17.11 9.95
C ILE A 335 6.07 16.50 9.39
N SER A 336 7.21 16.82 10.02
CA SER A 336 8.50 16.19 9.71
C SER A 336 8.56 14.73 10.18
N SER A 337 9.52 13.94 9.67
CA SER A 337 9.64 12.52 10.05
C SER A 337 9.92 12.30 11.52
N ASP A 338 10.68 13.17 12.15
CA ASP A 338 10.99 13.11 13.59
C ASP A 338 9.86 13.68 14.45
N GLY A 339 8.80 14.19 13.84
CA GLY A 339 7.66 14.82 14.51
C GLY A 339 7.98 16.12 15.23
N ASN A 340 9.18 16.69 15.08
CA ASN A 340 9.58 17.89 15.82
C ASN A 340 9.30 19.19 15.07
N ARG A 341 8.81 19.12 13.84
CA ARG A 341 8.41 20.29 13.08
C ARG A 341 7.04 20.09 12.47
N ILE A 342 6.18 21.10 12.61
CA ILE A 342 4.90 21.15 11.92
C ILE A 342 4.83 22.48 11.17
N ALA A 343 4.50 22.42 9.89
CA ALA A 343 4.15 23.57 9.07
C ALA A 343 2.64 23.55 8.78
N TRP A 344 2.00 24.72 8.70
CA TRP A 344 0.57 24.79 8.43
C TRP A 344 0.17 26.14 7.82
N GLU A 345 -1.03 26.17 7.25
CA GLU A 345 -1.68 27.39 6.78
C GLU A 345 -2.40 28.09 7.92
N THR A 346 -2.25 29.42 8.03
CA THR A 346 -2.94 30.21 9.05
C THR A 346 -3.47 31.54 8.52
N THR A 347 -4.63 31.96 9.00
CA THR A 347 -5.18 33.32 8.83
C THR A 347 -5.05 34.15 10.10
N CYS A 348 -4.43 33.61 11.15
CA CYS A 348 -4.34 34.25 12.45
C CYS A 348 -3.34 35.41 12.42
N SER A 349 -3.82 36.63 12.63
CA SER A 349 -3.00 37.85 12.61
C SER A 349 -1.80 37.80 13.55
N ALA A 350 -1.94 37.12 14.70
CA ALA A 350 -0.87 36.88 15.66
C ALA A 350 0.30 36.06 15.09
N TYR A 351 0.07 35.27 14.04
CA TYR A 351 1.07 34.43 13.37
C TYR A 351 1.47 34.97 12.01
N THR A 352 0.54 35.59 11.27
CA THR A 352 0.82 36.17 9.94
C THR A 352 1.59 37.49 10.07
N GLY A 353 1.44 38.23 11.17
CA GLY A 353 1.98 39.58 11.34
C GLY A 353 1.40 40.62 10.38
N GLN A 354 0.41 40.27 9.54
CA GLN A 354 -0.11 41.09 8.44
C GLN A 354 -1.59 40.77 8.17
N GLY A 355 -2.48 41.11 9.10
CA GLY A 355 -3.94 40.94 8.93
C GLY A 355 -4.39 39.47 8.82
N THR A 356 -5.51 39.23 8.13
CA THR A 356 -6.15 37.90 8.01
C THR A 356 -5.76 37.14 6.74
N THR A 357 -4.84 37.67 5.95
CA THR A 357 -4.38 37.02 4.71
C THR A 357 -3.68 35.70 5.05
N GLN A 358 -4.04 34.63 4.33
CA GLN A 358 -3.50 33.30 4.57
C GLN A 358 -1.97 33.24 4.37
N LYS A 359 -1.23 32.72 5.34
CA LYS A 359 0.22 32.48 5.25
C LYS A 359 0.56 31.06 5.65
N ILE A 360 1.79 30.65 5.32
CA ILE A 360 2.40 29.45 5.88
C ILE A 360 3.31 29.84 7.05
N VAL A 361 3.17 29.12 8.14
CA VAL A 361 4.06 29.20 9.31
C VAL A 361 4.56 27.81 9.69
N TYR A 362 5.61 27.73 10.49
CA TYR A 362 6.02 26.49 11.13
C TYR A 362 6.37 26.69 12.61
N SER A 363 6.32 25.63 13.40
CA SER A 363 6.80 25.60 14.78
C SER A 363 7.69 24.38 15.00
N ASN A 364 8.63 24.50 15.93
CA ASN A 364 9.54 23.43 16.33
C ASN A 364 9.23 22.96 17.75
N PHE A 365 9.34 21.65 17.97
CA PHE A 365 9.24 21.01 19.27
C PHE A 365 10.64 20.63 19.76
N THR A 366 10.95 21.01 21.00
CA THR A 366 12.12 20.49 21.73
C THR A 366 11.64 19.89 23.05
N SER A 367 11.27 20.75 23.99
CA SER A 367 10.53 20.41 25.22
C SER A 367 9.12 21.02 25.22
N SER A 368 8.93 22.10 24.46
CA SER A 368 7.66 22.74 24.15
C SER A 368 7.67 23.22 22.70
N TRP A 369 6.50 23.59 22.18
CA TRP A 369 6.40 24.25 20.89
C TRP A 369 6.96 25.66 20.94
N SER A 370 7.75 26.02 19.92
CA SER A 370 8.18 27.40 19.71
C SER A 370 7.00 28.27 19.26
N ALA A 371 7.15 29.59 19.38
CA ALA A 371 6.26 30.51 18.67
C ALA A 371 6.27 30.19 17.16
N PRO A 372 5.10 30.26 16.47
CA PRO A 372 5.04 30.04 15.03
C PRO A 372 5.90 31.05 14.28
N VAL A 373 6.75 30.56 13.39
CA VAL A 373 7.63 31.35 12.55
C VAL A 373 6.93 31.61 11.22
N ASN A 374 6.63 32.87 10.93
CA ASN A 374 6.29 33.29 9.58
C ASN A 374 7.58 33.51 8.78
N PHE A 375 7.83 32.64 7.82
CA PHE A 375 8.99 32.72 6.93
C PHE A 375 8.65 33.33 5.57
N MET A 376 7.36 33.55 5.29
CA MET A 376 6.90 34.30 4.12
C MET A 376 7.10 35.81 4.28
N SER A 377 7.74 36.28 5.36
CA SER A 377 7.95 37.69 5.72
C SER A 377 9.36 38.25 5.51
N ALA A 378 10.21 37.59 4.70
CA ALA A 378 11.52 38.14 4.36
C ALA A 378 11.39 39.35 3.41
N GLY A 379 11.49 40.57 3.97
CA GLY A 379 11.17 41.83 3.29
C GLY A 379 9.65 42.04 3.21
N THR A 380 9.17 43.29 3.34
CA THR A 380 7.73 43.64 3.38
C THR A 380 6.93 42.89 2.32
N PRO A 381 6.25 41.77 2.65
CA PRO A 381 5.32 41.13 1.73
C PRO A 381 4.16 42.08 1.52
N ALA A 382 3.68 42.19 0.30
CA ALA A 382 2.37 42.81 0.10
C ALA A 382 1.37 42.12 1.03
N ALA A 383 0.53 42.90 1.71
CA ALA A 383 -0.51 42.37 2.59
C ALA A 383 -1.42 41.35 1.88
N SER A 384 -1.45 41.36 0.54
CA SER A 384 -2.20 40.46 -0.34
C SER A 384 -1.53 39.11 -0.64
N CYS A 385 -0.27 38.88 -0.25
CA CYS A 385 0.40 37.62 -0.54
C CYS A 385 -0.22 36.45 0.22
N THR A 386 -0.57 35.37 -0.46
CA THR A 386 -1.10 34.14 0.14
C THR A 386 -0.14 32.99 -0.06
N GLY A 387 -0.12 32.06 0.89
CA GLY A 387 0.55 30.77 0.76
C GLY A 387 -0.39 29.62 1.14
N SER A 388 -0.30 28.53 0.41
CA SER A 388 -1.12 27.33 0.63
C SER A 388 -0.33 26.04 0.40
N GLU A 389 -0.89 24.94 0.88
CA GLU A 389 -0.46 23.56 0.69
C GLU A 389 1.00 23.29 1.12
N PRO A 390 1.38 23.60 2.37
CA PRO A 390 2.73 23.38 2.82
C PRO A 390 3.02 21.86 2.92
N ARG A 391 4.12 21.43 2.34
CA ARG A 391 4.66 20.08 2.50
C ARG A 391 6.08 20.14 3.01
N LEU A 392 6.33 19.53 4.16
CA LEU A 392 7.66 19.34 4.72
C LEU A 392 8.36 18.16 4.06
N SER A 393 9.65 18.30 3.78
CA SER A 393 10.53 17.16 3.49
C SER A 393 10.61 16.26 4.72
N ARG A 394 10.42 14.95 4.54
CA ARG A 394 10.36 14.05 5.71
C ARG A 394 11.76 13.61 6.16
N GLY A 395 12.70 13.31 5.26
CA GLY A 395 13.96 12.63 5.58
C GLY A 395 15.13 13.50 6.12
N ASP A 396 14.92 14.80 6.31
CA ASP A 396 15.90 15.75 6.86
C ASP A 396 15.34 16.55 8.05
N SER A 397 14.45 15.92 8.82
CA SER A 397 13.76 16.58 9.95
C SER A 397 12.99 17.84 9.52
N GLY A 398 12.42 17.85 8.30
CA GLY A 398 11.58 18.96 7.82
C GLY A 398 12.37 20.19 7.41
N ASN A 399 13.61 20.08 6.94
CA ASN A 399 14.42 21.26 6.63
C ASN A 399 13.92 22.04 5.40
N PHE A 400 13.17 21.40 4.50
CA PHE A 400 12.59 22.05 3.34
C PHE A 400 11.05 22.07 3.40
N ILE A 401 10.46 23.16 2.90
CA ILE A 401 9.03 23.29 2.71
C ILE A 401 8.76 23.55 1.23
N ALA A 402 7.95 22.73 0.57
CA ALA A 402 7.32 23.07 -0.70
C ALA A 402 5.93 23.66 -0.45
N LEU A 403 5.55 24.68 -1.22
CA LEU A 403 4.26 25.36 -1.07
C LEU A 403 3.84 26.07 -2.36
N VAL A 404 2.57 26.44 -2.43
CA VAL A 404 2.01 27.33 -3.46
C VAL A 404 2.00 28.76 -2.92
N SER A 405 2.39 29.74 -3.72
CA SER A 405 2.30 31.17 -3.36
C SER A 405 1.92 32.03 -4.57
N ASN A 406 1.04 33.01 -4.36
CA ASN A 406 0.70 34.03 -5.36
C ASN A 406 1.65 35.25 -5.34
N CYS A 407 2.81 35.12 -4.70
CA CYS A 407 3.77 36.20 -4.56
C CYS A 407 5.17 35.75 -4.86
N ARG A 408 5.97 36.71 -5.36
CA ARG A 408 7.41 36.54 -5.53
C ARG A 408 8.10 36.50 -4.17
N LEU A 409 8.42 35.31 -3.67
CA LEU A 409 9.09 35.14 -2.37
C LEU A 409 10.63 35.25 -2.45
N ALA A 410 11.19 35.24 -3.66
CA ALA A 410 12.60 35.53 -3.91
C ALA A 410 12.75 36.96 -4.46
N GLY A 411 13.04 37.93 -3.58
CA GLY A 411 13.18 39.36 -3.92
C GLY A 411 12.00 40.21 -3.43
N ALA A 412 11.74 41.36 -4.09
CA ALA A 412 10.62 42.22 -3.72
C ALA A 412 9.27 41.53 -4.02
N PRO A 413 8.40 41.34 -3.01
CA PRO A 413 7.18 40.55 -3.16
C PRO A 413 6.08 41.33 -3.87
N THR A 414 5.87 40.99 -5.14
CA THR A 414 4.76 41.47 -5.96
C THR A 414 3.79 40.31 -6.24
N PRO A 415 2.47 40.57 -6.28
CA PRO A 415 1.49 39.58 -6.71
C PRO A 415 1.82 39.00 -8.09
N LEU A 416 1.60 37.70 -8.25
CA LEU A 416 1.79 36.93 -9.48
C LEU A 416 0.84 35.73 -9.52
N ALA A 417 0.73 35.08 -10.67
CA ALA A 417 0.01 33.81 -10.78
C ALA A 417 0.61 32.77 -9.82
N PRO A 418 -0.20 31.93 -9.15
CA PRO A 418 0.30 30.98 -8.16
C PRO A 418 1.46 30.15 -8.69
N ASP A 419 2.57 30.13 -7.96
CA ASP A 419 3.77 29.35 -8.29
C ASP A 419 4.12 28.38 -7.16
N ILE A 420 4.83 27.32 -7.54
CA ILE A 420 5.48 26.42 -6.59
C ILE A 420 6.80 27.04 -6.11
N TYR A 421 6.97 27.05 -4.80
CA TYR A 421 8.20 27.47 -4.13
C TYR A 421 8.73 26.36 -3.24
N ARG A 422 10.05 26.37 -3.06
CA ARG A 422 10.75 25.63 -2.03
C ARG A 422 11.46 26.61 -1.10
N TYR A 423 11.31 26.41 0.20
CA TYR A 423 12.02 27.15 1.24
C TYR A 423 13.00 26.24 1.99
N SER A 424 14.23 26.70 2.18
CA SER A 424 15.22 26.10 3.09
C SER A 424 15.15 26.76 4.44
N ILE A 425 14.82 26.01 5.50
CA ILE A 425 14.72 26.54 6.86
C ILE A 425 16.10 26.87 7.41
N SER A 426 17.06 25.94 7.38
CA SER A 426 18.43 26.19 7.85
C SER A 426 19.19 27.20 7.00
N GLY A 427 18.96 27.21 5.68
CA GLY A 427 19.59 28.16 4.77
C GLY A 427 18.86 29.49 4.65
N THR A 428 17.65 29.61 5.21
CA THR A 428 16.75 30.77 5.08
C THR A 428 16.59 31.27 3.65
N SER A 429 16.50 30.35 2.69
CA SER A 429 16.58 30.67 1.26
C SER A 429 15.37 30.15 0.47
N TRP A 430 14.97 30.91 -0.54
CA TRP A 430 13.88 30.59 -1.44
C TRP A 430 14.39 30.10 -2.79
N THR A 431 13.76 29.05 -3.31
CA THR A 431 13.89 28.61 -4.70
C THR A 431 12.50 28.65 -5.32
N ARG A 432 12.34 29.45 -6.39
CA ARG A 432 11.12 29.46 -7.20
C ARG A 432 11.21 28.30 -8.19
N ILE A 433 10.22 27.42 -8.17
CA ILE A 433 10.20 26.16 -8.93
C ILE A 433 9.53 26.35 -10.28
N THR A 434 8.40 27.06 -10.29
CA THR A 434 7.67 27.39 -11.51
C THR A 434 7.77 28.87 -11.83
N THR A 435 7.65 29.20 -13.11
CA THR A 435 7.34 30.56 -13.54
C THR A 435 6.13 30.46 -14.43
N ALA A 436 4.95 30.59 -13.84
CA ALA A 436 3.67 30.56 -14.54
C ALA A 436 3.74 31.30 -15.89
N PRO A 437 3.50 30.62 -17.03
CA PRO A 437 3.63 31.23 -18.36
C PRO A 437 2.53 32.27 -18.63
N LEU A 438 1.37 32.15 -17.95
CA LEU A 438 0.24 33.06 -18.08
C LEU A 438 -0.30 33.45 -16.69
N ALA A 439 -1.03 34.57 -16.63
CA ALA A 439 -1.67 35.03 -15.39
C ALA A 439 -2.75 34.06 -14.86
N THR A 440 -3.29 33.20 -15.73
CA THR A 440 -4.34 32.22 -15.41
C THR A 440 -3.79 30.84 -15.09
N THR A 441 -2.47 30.63 -15.13
CA THR A 441 -1.89 29.33 -14.81
C THR A 441 -2.15 28.96 -13.36
N SER A 442 -2.61 27.74 -13.15
CA SER A 442 -2.81 27.10 -11.86
C SER A 442 -1.67 26.14 -11.57
N ASN A 443 -0.99 26.34 -10.44
CA ASN A 443 -0.03 25.39 -9.89
C ASN A 443 -0.52 24.94 -8.51
N TYR A 444 -0.59 23.63 -8.26
CA TYR A 444 -1.13 23.07 -7.02
C TYR A 444 -0.61 21.67 -6.71
N SER A 445 -1.01 21.13 -5.56
CA SER A 445 -0.60 19.85 -5.00
C SER A 445 0.93 19.63 -5.02
N PRO A 446 1.74 20.57 -4.50
CA PRO A 446 3.16 20.29 -4.36
C PRO A 446 3.35 19.08 -3.45
N SER A 447 4.34 18.26 -3.76
CA SER A 447 4.85 17.18 -2.93
C SER A 447 6.36 17.21 -3.00
N ILE A 448 7.01 17.05 -1.86
CA ILE A 448 8.46 17.16 -1.73
C ILE A 448 9.05 15.88 -1.15
N ASP A 449 10.23 15.52 -1.62
CA ASP A 449 10.89 14.27 -1.29
C ASP A 449 11.08 14.07 0.22
N ALA A 450 10.84 12.83 0.64
CA ALA A 450 11.05 12.29 1.96
C ALA A 450 12.37 11.50 2.11
N ALA A 451 13.25 11.54 1.10
CA ALA A 451 14.58 10.91 1.13
C ALA A 451 15.42 11.26 2.36
N THR A 452 16.06 10.25 2.95
CA THR A 452 17.13 10.44 3.94
C THR A 452 18.42 10.87 3.24
N SER A 453 19.18 11.79 3.83
CA SER A 453 20.50 12.29 3.35
C SER A 453 20.46 13.34 2.21
N THR A 454 21.37 13.27 1.23
CA THR A 454 21.71 14.35 0.27
C THR A 454 20.60 14.72 -0.72
N ASN A 455 19.60 13.85 -0.89
CA ASN A 455 18.44 14.11 -1.77
C ASN A 455 17.23 14.70 -1.02
N ALA A 456 17.31 14.93 0.29
CA ALA A 456 16.18 15.45 1.04
C ALA A 456 15.69 16.79 0.49
N GLY A 457 14.39 16.84 0.16
CA GLY A 457 13.76 17.97 -0.49
C GLY A 457 14.34 18.38 -1.84
N ARG A 458 15.10 17.51 -2.53
CA ARG A 458 15.66 17.79 -3.86
C ARG A 458 14.60 17.73 -4.96
N TYR A 459 13.72 16.76 -4.88
CA TYR A 459 12.70 16.51 -5.89
C TYR A 459 11.36 17.05 -5.44
N ILE A 460 10.66 17.69 -6.37
CA ILE A 460 9.35 18.28 -6.13
C ILE A 460 8.43 17.86 -7.25
N TYR A 461 7.34 17.20 -6.90
CA TYR A 461 6.22 16.93 -7.79
C TYR A 461 5.15 17.97 -7.57
N PHE A 462 4.44 18.33 -8.62
CA PHE A 462 3.30 19.25 -8.55
C PHE A 462 2.40 19.04 -9.76
N ILE A 463 1.20 19.59 -9.69
CA ILE A 463 0.27 19.63 -10.82
C ILE A 463 0.18 21.05 -11.36
N SER A 464 0.10 21.16 -12.68
CA SER A 464 -0.03 22.44 -13.36
C SER A 464 -0.81 22.32 -14.67
N ASP A 465 -1.60 23.33 -14.99
CA ASP A 465 -2.20 23.55 -16.33
C ASP A 465 -1.29 24.43 -17.23
N GLY A 466 -0.16 24.88 -16.68
CA GLY A 466 0.82 25.74 -17.33
C GLY A 466 1.63 25.02 -18.40
N ASN A 467 1.60 25.56 -19.61
CA ASN A 467 2.37 25.06 -20.74
C ASN A 467 3.85 25.49 -20.68
N TYR A 468 4.66 24.85 -19.84
CA TYR A 468 6.07 25.21 -19.64
C TYR A 468 6.99 24.83 -20.82
N PHE A 469 6.54 23.97 -21.73
CA PHE A 469 7.33 23.45 -22.85
C PHE A 469 6.80 23.86 -24.23
N ASN A 470 5.85 24.79 -24.29
CA ASN A 470 5.18 25.24 -25.52
C ASN A 470 4.57 24.10 -26.36
N VAL A 471 4.00 23.08 -25.70
CA VAL A 471 3.19 22.05 -26.35
C VAL A 471 1.83 22.68 -26.67
N PHE A 472 1.63 23.14 -27.91
CA PHE A 472 0.47 23.96 -28.28
C PHE A 472 -0.87 23.30 -27.95
N GLY A 473 -1.69 24.00 -27.15
CA GLY A 473 -3.13 23.74 -27.02
C GLY A 473 -3.56 22.84 -25.86
N ASP A 474 -2.63 22.29 -25.07
CA ASP A 474 -2.98 21.57 -23.85
C ASP A 474 -3.04 22.52 -22.64
N THR A 475 -4.16 22.46 -21.92
CA THR A 475 -4.42 23.18 -20.66
C THR A 475 -4.97 22.22 -19.62
N ALA A 476 -4.91 20.91 -19.88
CA ALA A 476 -5.24 19.91 -18.90
C ALA A 476 -4.21 19.99 -17.76
N PRO A 477 -4.64 19.90 -16.49
CA PRO A 477 -3.69 19.83 -15.40
C PRO A 477 -2.88 18.53 -15.45
N GLU A 478 -1.55 18.64 -15.52
CA GLU A 478 -0.63 17.51 -15.64
C GLU A 478 0.37 17.46 -14.49
N ILE A 479 1.00 16.30 -14.30
CA ILE A 479 2.04 16.11 -13.30
C ILE A 479 3.39 16.54 -13.86
N TYR A 480 4.04 17.41 -13.10
CA TYR A 480 5.39 17.88 -13.34
C TYR A 480 6.31 17.45 -12.20
N ARG A 481 7.60 17.31 -12.53
CA ARG A 481 8.68 17.08 -11.56
C ARG A 481 9.79 18.09 -11.79
N TYR A 482 10.26 18.68 -10.70
CA TYR A 482 11.43 19.53 -10.68
C TYR A 482 12.56 18.88 -9.87
N ASP A 483 13.76 18.83 -10.43
CA ASP A 483 14.99 18.48 -9.72
C ASP A 483 15.76 19.76 -9.38
N VAL A 484 15.82 20.10 -8.08
CA VAL A 484 16.51 21.28 -7.58
C VAL A 484 18.02 21.20 -7.80
N GLY A 485 18.60 19.99 -7.78
CA GLY A 485 20.05 19.79 -7.94
C GLY A 485 20.54 20.11 -9.36
N THR A 486 19.71 19.85 -10.37
CA THR A 486 20.02 20.12 -11.78
C THR A 486 19.26 21.31 -12.35
N SER A 487 18.33 21.89 -11.58
CA SER A 487 17.38 22.92 -12.04
C SER A 487 16.55 22.49 -13.26
N THR A 488 16.23 21.20 -13.35
CA THR A 488 15.48 20.65 -14.49
C THR A 488 14.03 20.43 -14.15
N LEU A 489 13.15 21.06 -14.94
CA LEU A 489 11.72 20.77 -14.97
C LEU A 489 11.44 19.67 -16.01
N LYS A 490 10.52 18.75 -15.70
CA LYS A 490 10.03 17.72 -16.62
C LYS A 490 8.52 17.56 -16.46
N GLN A 491 7.79 17.57 -17.56
CA GLN A 491 6.40 17.10 -17.62
C GLN A 491 6.40 15.57 -17.67
N LEU A 492 5.65 14.93 -16.77
CA LEU A 492 5.60 13.47 -16.65
C LEU A 492 4.38 12.84 -17.31
N THR A 493 3.32 13.61 -17.50
CA THR A 493 2.04 13.14 -18.03
C THR A 493 1.51 14.11 -19.09
N SER A 494 0.71 13.60 -20.01
CA SER A 494 -0.08 14.40 -20.94
C SER A 494 -1.50 13.82 -21.01
N SER A 495 -2.51 14.67 -21.06
CA SER A 495 -3.91 14.24 -21.09
C SER A 495 -4.73 15.18 -21.96
N SER A 496 -5.75 14.67 -22.65
CA SER A 496 -6.63 15.53 -23.45
C SER A 496 -7.40 16.55 -22.60
N ALA A 497 -7.72 17.69 -23.21
CA ALA A 497 -8.57 18.72 -22.61
C ALA A 497 -9.87 18.13 -22.01
N GLY A 498 -10.22 18.58 -20.82
CA GLY A 498 -11.36 18.07 -20.04
C GLY A 498 -10.99 16.98 -19.03
N ASN A 499 -9.82 16.35 -19.19
CA ASN A 499 -9.23 15.51 -18.16
C ASN A 499 -8.30 16.33 -17.27
N GLY A 500 -7.95 15.79 -16.10
CA GLY A 500 -6.97 16.45 -15.24
C GLY A 500 -6.51 15.59 -14.07
N TYR A 501 -5.23 15.72 -13.75
CA TYR A 501 -4.70 15.24 -12.49
C TYR A 501 -5.13 16.19 -11.37
N ILE A 502 -5.51 15.64 -10.22
CA ILE A 502 -6.06 16.43 -9.10
C ILE A 502 -5.12 16.41 -7.91
N THR A 503 -4.51 15.26 -7.62
CA THR A 503 -3.56 15.10 -6.52
C THR A 503 -2.31 14.36 -6.99
N VAL A 504 -1.15 14.80 -6.50
CA VAL A 504 0.11 14.05 -6.60
C VAL A 504 0.78 13.97 -5.23
N ARG A 505 1.29 12.78 -4.89
CA ARG A 505 2.09 12.52 -3.69
C ARG A 505 3.33 11.76 -4.06
N GLN A 506 4.48 12.29 -3.67
CA GLN A 506 5.76 11.65 -3.87
C GLN A 506 5.99 10.64 -2.74
N ALA A 507 6.42 9.43 -3.11
CA ALA A 507 6.76 8.41 -2.15
C ALA A 507 8.13 8.68 -1.52
N ALA A 508 8.31 8.18 -0.29
CA ALA A 508 9.54 8.34 0.47
C ALA A 508 10.61 7.29 0.13
N ASP A 509 10.95 7.16 -1.15
CA ASP A 509 11.79 6.09 -1.67
C ASP A 509 13.30 6.40 -1.66
N GLY A 510 13.71 7.62 -1.26
CA GLY A 510 15.12 8.05 -1.27
C GLY A 510 15.65 8.53 -2.62
N THR A 511 14.96 8.21 -3.71
CA THR A 511 15.37 8.46 -5.10
C THR A 511 14.53 9.54 -5.77
N GLY A 512 13.37 9.86 -5.20
CA GLY A 512 12.33 10.68 -5.80
C GLY A 512 11.90 10.14 -7.15
N ALA A 513 11.84 8.82 -7.29
CA ALA A 513 11.41 8.16 -8.50
C ALA A 513 9.90 7.97 -8.50
N VAL A 514 9.33 7.51 -7.40
CA VAL A 514 7.94 7.07 -7.29
C VAL A 514 7.02 8.19 -6.82
N PHE A 515 5.84 8.27 -7.43
CA PHE A 515 4.72 9.06 -6.96
C PHE A 515 3.41 8.30 -7.11
N ALA A 516 2.40 8.70 -6.35
CA ALA A 516 1.01 8.33 -6.56
C ALA A 516 0.21 9.52 -7.08
N TYR A 517 -0.84 9.23 -7.82
CA TYR A 517 -1.69 10.24 -8.43
C TYR A 517 -3.17 9.87 -8.36
N GLU A 518 -3.99 10.91 -8.39
CA GLU A 518 -5.43 10.87 -8.58
C GLU A 518 -5.74 11.63 -9.89
N PHE A 519 -6.49 11.01 -10.79
CA PHE A 519 -6.83 11.51 -12.11
C PHE A 519 -8.33 11.48 -12.33
N PHE A 520 -8.86 12.53 -12.96
CA PHE A 520 -10.26 12.62 -13.36
C PHE A 520 -10.38 12.59 -14.88
N ASN A 521 -11.20 11.66 -15.37
CA ASN A 521 -11.56 11.54 -16.77
C ASN A 521 -12.86 12.31 -17.03
N GLY A 522 -12.76 13.47 -17.68
CA GLY A 522 -13.92 14.32 -17.96
C GLY A 522 -14.91 13.74 -18.96
N SER A 523 -14.54 12.71 -19.71
CA SER A 523 -15.45 12.06 -20.66
C SER A 523 -16.35 11.03 -19.98
N SER A 524 -15.82 10.27 -19.02
CA SER A 524 -16.59 9.29 -18.25
C SER A 524 -17.16 9.85 -16.94
N GLY A 525 -16.58 10.95 -16.43
CA GLY A 525 -16.87 11.46 -15.09
C GLY A 525 -16.28 10.59 -13.96
N GLN A 526 -15.30 9.74 -14.28
CA GLN A 526 -14.75 8.75 -13.35
C GLN A 526 -13.33 9.11 -12.91
N PHE A 527 -12.96 8.60 -11.75
CA PHE A 527 -11.64 8.74 -11.15
C PHE A 527 -10.75 7.54 -11.45
N GLU A 528 -9.45 7.79 -11.51
CA GLU A 528 -8.41 6.77 -11.60
C GLU A 528 -7.31 7.11 -10.60
N ASP A 529 -6.93 6.11 -9.81
CA ASP A 529 -5.78 6.19 -8.92
C ASP A 529 -4.66 5.29 -9.43
N GLY A 530 -3.43 5.71 -9.18
CA GLY A 530 -2.28 4.97 -9.65
C GLY A 530 -0.98 5.45 -9.08
N THR A 531 0.09 4.82 -9.57
CA THR A 531 1.45 5.23 -9.32
C THR A 531 2.16 5.54 -10.62
N GLY A 532 3.20 6.34 -10.54
CA GLY A 532 4.07 6.60 -11.67
C GLY A 532 5.51 6.72 -11.23
N ASN A 533 6.40 6.78 -12.21
CA ASN A 533 7.81 7.03 -11.98
C ASN A 533 8.31 8.30 -12.70
N PHE A 534 9.48 8.80 -12.31
CA PHE A 534 10.09 9.99 -12.92
C PHE A 534 10.40 9.85 -14.42
N ASN A 535 10.39 8.63 -14.97
CA ASN A 535 10.53 8.41 -16.41
C ASN A 535 9.24 8.74 -17.17
N GLY A 536 8.11 8.91 -16.49
CA GLY A 536 6.79 9.12 -17.08
C GLY A 536 6.01 7.83 -17.31
N THR A 537 6.52 6.70 -16.82
CA THR A 537 5.75 5.44 -16.84
C THR A 537 4.71 5.49 -15.74
N LEU A 538 3.44 5.31 -16.11
CA LEU A 538 2.32 5.20 -15.19
C LEU A 538 1.90 3.73 -15.04
N ALA A 539 1.53 3.37 -13.82
CA ALA A 539 0.91 2.12 -13.44
C ALA A 539 -0.39 2.43 -12.70
N THR A 540 -1.49 2.46 -13.47
CA THR A 540 -2.85 2.62 -12.93
C THR A 540 -3.19 1.43 -12.03
N LEU A 541 -3.89 1.68 -10.92
CA LEU A 541 -4.42 0.61 -10.09
C LEU A 541 -5.39 -0.24 -10.91
N LYS A 542 -5.23 -1.56 -10.85
CA LYS A 542 -6.21 -2.47 -11.42
C LYS A 542 -7.36 -2.63 -10.43
N LEU A 543 -8.47 -1.96 -10.73
CA LEU A 543 -9.70 -2.00 -9.93
C LEU A 543 -10.67 -3.04 -10.49
N GLY A 544 -11.54 -3.59 -9.64
CA GLY A 544 -12.61 -4.51 -10.04
C GLY A 544 -13.81 -3.81 -10.68
N ALA A 545 -13.92 -2.49 -10.53
CA ALA A 545 -14.96 -1.63 -11.08
C ALA A 545 -14.42 -0.23 -11.37
N ALA A 546 -15.23 0.59 -12.03
CA ALA A 546 -14.93 2.01 -12.19
C ALA A 546 -15.12 2.77 -10.86
N MET A 547 -14.36 3.84 -10.67
CA MET A 547 -14.39 4.65 -9.47
C MET A 547 -15.16 5.95 -9.71
N ASP A 548 -16.29 6.11 -9.03
CA ASP A 548 -17.14 7.31 -9.15
C ASP A 548 -16.62 8.47 -8.29
N LEU A 549 -15.85 8.14 -7.24
CA LEU A 549 -15.21 9.11 -6.35
C LEU A 549 -13.88 8.56 -5.86
N SER A 550 -12.80 9.34 -6.02
CA SER A 550 -11.60 9.22 -5.20
C SER A 550 -11.42 10.51 -4.42
N LEU A 551 -11.00 10.39 -3.16
CA LEU A 551 -10.63 11.53 -2.34
C LEU A 551 -9.33 11.25 -1.61
N GLY A 552 -8.31 12.03 -1.92
CA GLY A 552 -7.11 12.12 -1.11
C GLY A 552 -6.30 10.83 -1.21
N ILE A 553 -5.34 10.81 -2.13
CA ILE A 553 -4.34 9.76 -2.22
C ILE A 553 -3.10 10.12 -1.38
N ASP A 554 -2.49 9.11 -0.76
CA ASP A 554 -1.15 9.18 -0.17
C ASP A 554 -0.38 7.89 -0.45
N VAL A 555 0.96 7.93 -0.38
CA VAL A 555 1.81 6.82 -0.80
C VAL A 555 3.01 6.61 0.11
N GLY A 556 3.29 5.34 0.38
CA GLY A 556 4.56 4.89 0.93
C GLY A 556 5.19 3.79 0.07
N VAL A 557 6.34 3.29 0.50
CA VAL A 557 7.07 2.20 -0.14
C VAL A 557 7.41 1.14 0.90
N ASP A 558 6.92 -0.07 0.69
CA ASP A 558 7.10 -1.16 1.65
C ASP A 558 8.53 -1.71 1.66
N ALA A 559 8.80 -2.67 2.54
CA ALA A 559 10.11 -3.31 2.67
C ALA A 559 10.59 -4.06 1.41
N GLY A 560 9.68 -4.35 0.47
CA GLY A 560 9.99 -4.92 -0.84
C GLY A 560 10.27 -3.89 -1.92
N ASN A 561 10.39 -2.60 -1.56
CA ASN A 561 10.46 -1.46 -2.49
C ASN A 561 9.23 -1.34 -3.41
N VAL A 562 8.07 -1.82 -2.94
CA VAL A 562 6.84 -1.76 -3.70
C VAL A 562 5.99 -0.59 -3.19
N PRO A 563 5.53 0.32 -4.08
CA PRO A 563 4.67 1.40 -3.67
C PRO A 563 3.36 0.86 -3.09
N THR A 564 2.91 1.44 -1.99
CA THR A 564 1.62 1.18 -1.38
C THR A 564 0.87 2.49 -1.30
N VAL A 565 -0.27 2.54 -1.99
CA VAL A 565 -1.14 3.72 -2.04
C VAL A 565 -2.32 3.52 -1.10
N VAL A 566 -2.74 4.60 -0.46
CA VAL A 566 -3.94 4.65 0.36
C VAL A 566 -4.79 5.80 -0.15
N PHE A 567 -6.10 5.56 -0.29
CA PHE A 567 -7.04 6.54 -0.82
C PHE A 567 -8.44 6.30 -0.27
N LEU A 568 -9.32 7.29 -0.41
CA LEU A 568 -10.72 7.17 0.00
C LEU A 568 -11.61 7.00 -1.24
N SER A 569 -12.59 6.11 -1.17
CA SER A 569 -13.60 5.96 -2.22
C SER A 569 -14.93 5.48 -1.67
N ASN A 570 -16.03 5.80 -2.32
CA ASN A 570 -17.35 5.24 -2.01
C ASN A 570 -17.77 4.12 -2.98
N SER A 571 -16.87 3.70 -3.88
CA SER A 571 -17.19 2.79 -4.99
C SER A 571 -16.96 1.31 -4.64
N ASP A 572 -17.58 0.41 -5.41
CA ASP A 572 -17.46 -1.05 -5.28
C ASP A 572 -16.15 -1.58 -5.91
N LEU A 573 -15.00 -1.22 -5.34
CA LEU A 573 -13.72 -1.41 -6.03
C LEU A 573 -13.18 -2.86 -6.07
N ILE A 574 -13.66 -3.76 -5.21
CA ILE A 574 -13.22 -5.16 -5.13
C ILE A 574 -14.25 -6.10 -5.77
N THR A 575 -15.51 -6.02 -5.35
CA THR A 575 -16.62 -6.82 -5.89
C THR A 575 -17.89 -5.98 -6.00
N PRO A 576 -18.80 -6.27 -6.94
CA PRO A 576 -20.09 -5.59 -7.00
C PRO A 576 -20.82 -5.65 -5.65
N SER A 577 -21.47 -4.55 -5.25
CA SER A 577 -22.20 -4.38 -3.97
C SER A 577 -21.37 -4.49 -2.69
N GLN A 578 -20.04 -4.45 -2.78
CA GLN A 578 -19.15 -4.44 -1.61
C GLN A 578 -19.45 -3.27 -0.66
N ASN A 579 -19.74 -2.10 -1.20
CA ASN A 579 -20.00 -0.84 -0.51
C ASN A 579 -21.39 -0.33 -0.84
N ALA A 580 -22.40 -1.20 -0.72
CA ALA A 580 -23.77 -0.92 -1.13
C ALA A 580 -24.45 0.25 -0.41
N ASP A 581 -23.91 0.70 0.73
CA ASP A 581 -24.41 1.86 1.47
C ASP A 581 -23.84 3.19 0.97
N GLY A 582 -22.82 3.17 0.11
CA GLY A 582 -22.20 4.34 -0.50
C GLY A 582 -21.41 5.21 0.48
N ASN A 583 -21.06 4.69 1.66
CA ASN A 583 -20.19 5.41 2.58
C ASN A 583 -18.78 5.56 1.99
N THR A 584 -18.08 6.64 2.31
CA THR A 584 -16.67 6.79 1.91
C THR A 584 -15.83 5.82 2.75
N GLU A 585 -15.00 5.00 2.12
CA GLU A 585 -14.16 3.98 2.75
C GLU A 585 -12.68 4.17 2.40
N VAL A 586 -11.79 3.74 3.30
CA VAL A 586 -10.35 3.74 3.09
C VAL A 586 -9.94 2.47 2.36
N TYR A 587 -9.26 2.62 1.24
CA TYR A 587 -8.65 1.55 0.47
C TYR A 587 -7.13 1.64 0.54
N SER A 588 -6.47 0.49 0.56
CA SER A 588 -5.02 0.37 0.40
C SER A 588 -4.73 -0.56 -0.77
N ALA A 589 -3.77 -0.20 -1.60
CA ALA A 589 -3.32 -1.03 -2.70
C ALA A 589 -1.79 -1.02 -2.78
N ARG A 590 -1.20 -2.21 -2.73
CA ARG A 590 0.19 -2.42 -3.12
C ARG A 590 0.26 -2.42 -4.65
N THR A 591 1.10 -1.64 -5.30
CA THR A 591 1.13 -1.55 -6.78
C THR A 591 2.10 -2.56 -7.42
N PRO A 592 1.96 -2.90 -8.71
CA PRO A 592 2.81 -3.90 -9.38
C PRO A 592 4.28 -3.53 -9.52
#